data_AF-A0A937U845-F1
#
_entry.id   AF-A0A937U845-F1
#
_cell.length_a   1.000
_cell.length_b   1.000
_cell.length_c   1.000
_cell.angle_alpha   90.00
_cell.angle_beta   90.00
_cell.angle_gamma   90.00
#
_symmetry.space_group_name_H-M   'P 1'
#
loop_
_entity.id
_entity.type
_entity.pdbx_description
1 polymer ?
#
loop_
_entity_poly.entity_id
_entity_poly.type
_entity_poly.pdbx_seq_one_letter_code
_entity_poly.pdbx_strand_id
1 'polypeptide(L)'
;MEETGEKKISEYEFVVRAIKKLRKPPYKGIHSVYSGFNQAFREYFDKDPVELTTRLADEGKIITRPVKGGVTLYLPEDAPASSGSKAVLDKILEEDETKD
;
A
#
# COMPACT_ATOMS: atom_id res chain seq x y z
N MET A 1 -22.06 21.63 -29.32
CA MET A 1 -22.18 21.28 -27.90
C MET A 1 -20.96 20.45 -27.59
N GLU A 2 -19.97 21.02 -26.91
CA GLU A 2 -18.80 20.27 -26.47
C GLU A 2 -19.22 19.40 -25.29
N GLU A 3 -19.24 18.09 -25.48
CA GLU A 3 -19.36 17.12 -24.40
C GLU A 3 -18.05 17.17 -23.59
N THR A 4 -18.05 17.92 -22.48
CA THR A 4 -17.02 17.81 -21.45
C THR A 4 -17.21 16.50 -20.70
N GLY A 5 -16.93 15.37 -21.36
CA GLY A 5 -16.85 14.07 -20.71
C GLY A 5 -15.59 14.03 -19.85
N GLU A 6 -15.73 14.30 -18.56
CA GLU A 6 -14.65 14.14 -17.58
C GLU A 6 -14.10 12.71 -17.68
N LYS A 7 -12.92 12.55 -18.28
CA LYS A 7 -12.25 11.25 -18.37
C LYS A 7 -11.96 10.77 -16.94
N LYS A 8 -12.71 9.77 -16.49
CA LYS A 8 -12.43 9.08 -15.22
C LYS A 8 -10.98 8.58 -15.26
N ILE A 9 -10.22 8.87 -14.21
CA ILE A 9 -8.84 8.37 -14.10
C ILE A 9 -8.84 6.86 -13.85
N SER A 10 -7.75 6.19 -14.22
CA SER A 10 -7.61 4.76 -13.96
C SER A 10 -7.53 4.45 -12.46
N GLU A 11 -7.84 3.21 -12.08
CA GLU A 11 -7.73 2.74 -10.70
C GLU A 11 -6.29 2.92 -10.16
N TYR A 12 -5.29 2.54 -10.95
CA TYR A 12 -3.88 2.71 -10.57
C TYR A 12 -3.52 4.19 -10.36
N GLU A 13 -3.93 5.05 -11.29
CA GLU A 13 -3.68 6.49 -11.17
C GLU A 13 -4.38 7.09 -9.94
N PHE A 14 -5.58 6.64 -9.62
CA PHE A 14 -6.29 7.03 -8.41
C PHE A 14 -5.47 6.67 -7.15
N VAL A 15 -4.94 5.45 -7.07
CA VAL A 15 -4.10 5.02 -5.94
C VAL A 15 -2.83 5.86 -5.83
N VAL A 16 -2.12 6.08 -6.93
CA VAL A 16 -0.89 6.91 -6.94
C VAL A 16 -1.18 8.33 -6.47
N ARG A 17 -2.27 8.95 -6.97
CA ARG A 17 -2.69 10.29 -6.54
C ARG A 17 -3.06 10.31 -5.06
N ALA A 18 -3.79 9.30 -4.58
CA ALA A 18 -4.18 9.21 -3.17
C ALA A 18 -2.95 9.11 -2.25
N ILE A 19 -1.99 8.22 -2.55
CA ILE A 19 -0.76 8.09 -1.76
C ILE A 19 -0.02 9.42 -1.71
N LYS A 20 0.21 10.06 -2.87
CA LYS A 20 0.97 11.32 -2.95
C LYS A 20 0.29 12.49 -2.25
N LYS A 21 -1.05 12.60 -2.34
CA LYS A 21 -1.81 13.73 -1.79
C LYS A 21 -2.16 13.56 -0.31
N LEU A 22 -2.39 12.33 0.15
CA LEU A 22 -2.90 12.06 1.50
C LEU A 22 -1.79 11.67 2.48
N ARG A 23 -0.59 11.29 2.01
CA ARG A 23 0.55 11.03 2.90
C ARG A 23 0.95 12.28 3.66
N LYS A 24 1.36 12.10 4.91
CA LYS A 24 1.82 13.18 5.79
C LYS A 24 3.27 12.91 6.19
N PRO A 25 4.21 13.85 6.01
CA PRO A 25 5.58 13.68 6.47
C PRO A 25 5.66 13.32 7.97
N PRO A 26 6.61 12.47 8.40
CA PRO A 26 7.65 11.81 7.60
C PRO A 26 7.19 10.52 6.89
N TYR A 27 5.90 10.17 6.98
CA TYR A 27 5.38 8.91 6.44
C TYR A 27 5.25 8.96 4.92
N LYS A 28 5.72 7.89 4.27
CA LYS A 28 5.75 7.76 2.81
C LYS A 28 4.51 7.08 2.21
N GLY A 29 3.67 6.48 3.04
CA GLY A 29 2.45 5.77 2.65
C GLY A 29 1.20 6.32 3.36
N ILE A 30 0.06 5.68 3.09
CA ILE A 30 -1.25 6.04 3.68
C ILE A 30 -1.97 4.81 4.22
N HIS A 31 -2.69 4.96 5.32
CA HIS A 31 -3.55 3.89 5.84
C HIS A 31 -4.86 3.83 5.04
N SER A 32 -5.22 2.68 4.48
CA SER A 32 -6.36 2.52 3.55
C SER A 32 -7.70 3.00 4.13
N VAL A 33 -7.97 2.71 5.40
CA VAL A 33 -9.16 3.19 6.13
C VAL A 33 -9.00 4.63 6.61
N TYR A 34 -8.02 4.90 7.50
CA TYR A 34 -7.92 6.20 8.18
C TYR A 34 -7.55 7.39 7.30
N SER A 35 -7.02 7.16 6.09
CA SER A 35 -6.82 8.25 5.12
C SER A 35 -8.09 8.61 4.35
N GLY A 36 -9.20 7.90 4.56
CA GLY A 36 -10.42 8.02 3.77
C GLY A 36 -10.31 7.40 2.36
N PHE A 37 -9.20 6.73 2.03
CA PHE A 37 -8.97 6.17 0.70
C PHE A 37 -10.05 5.15 0.32
N ASN A 38 -10.37 4.23 1.22
CA ASN A 38 -11.36 3.19 0.96
C ASN A 38 -12.76 3.75 0.66
N GLN A 39 -13.17 4.79 1.38
CA GLN A 39 -14.46 5.43 1.15
C GLN A 39 -14.46 6.17 -0.19
N ALA A 40 -13.45 7.01 -0.44
CA ALA A 40 -13.33 7.76 -1.69
C ALA A 40 -13.24 6.84 -2.92
N PHE A 41 -12.57 5.70 -2.80
CA PHE A 41 -12.49 4.72 -3.89
C PHE A 41 -13.85 4.11 -4.23
N ARG A 42 -14.62 3.69 -3.21
CA ARG A 42 -15.98 3.16 -3.40
C ARG A 42 -16.89 4.19 -4.04
N GLU A 43 -16.86 5.43 -3.57
CA GLU A 43 -17.68 6.52 -4.11
C GLU A 43 -17.34 6.82 -5.59
N TYR A 44 -16.06 6.72 -5.98
CA TYR A 44 -15.63 7.06 -7.34
C TYR A 44 -15.83 5.92 -8.36
N PHE A 45 -15.56 4.67 -7.95
CA PHE A 45 -15.53 3.51 -8.84
C PHE A 45 -16.65 2.50 -8.62
N ASP A 46 -17.38 2.56 -7.51
CA ASP A 46 -18.37 1.55 -7.09
C ASP A 46 -17.78 0.12 -7.04
N LYS A 47 -16.57 0.00 -6.48
CA LYS A 47 -15.80 -1.24 -6.41
C LYS A 47 -15.16 -1.45 -5.04
N ASP A 48 -14.79 -2.68 -4.72
CA ASP A 48 -14.09 -2.97 -3.46
C ASP A 48 -12.61 -2.52 -3.52
N PRO A 49 -12.18 -1.56 -2.67
CA PRO A 49 -10.77 -1.17 -2.60
C PRO A 49 -9.85 -2.29 -2.11
N VAL A 50 -10.36 -3.30 -1.38
CA VAL A 50 -9.54 -4.43 -0.93
C VAL A 50 -9.11 -5.27 -2.12
N GLU A 51 -10.04 -5.68 -2.97
CA GLU A 51 -9.73 -6.42 -4.22
C GLU A 51 -8.75 -5.64 -5.10
N LEU A 52 -8.96 -4.33 -5.29
CA LEU A 52 -8.05 -3.50 -6.07
C LEU A 52 -6.64 -3.49 -5.47
N THR A 53 -6.52 -3.19 -4.18
CA THR A 53 -5.20 -2.99 -3.56
C THR A 53 -4.43 -4.30 -3.46
N THR A 54 -5.10 -5.42 -3.23
CA THR A 54 -4.50 -6.77 -3.33
C THR A 54 -3.99 -7.01 -4.75
N ARG A 55 -4.83 -6.84 -5.78
CA ARG A 55 -4.45 -7.04 -7.17
C ARG A 55 -3.25 -6.17 -7.59
N LEU A 56 -3.26 -4.88 -7.25
CA LEU A 56 -2.14 -3.99 -7.58
C LEU A 56 -0.85 -4.34 -6.83
N ALA A 57 -0.96 -4.91 -5.62
CA ALA A 57 0.19 -5.39 -4.87
C ALA A 57 0.77 -6.67 -5.50
N ASP A 58 -0.10 -7.60 -5.92
CA ASP A 58 0.31 -8.83 -6.62
C ASP A 58 0.97 -8.50 -7.97
N GLU A 59 0.51 -7.46 -8.66
CA GLU A 59 1.12 -6.90 -9.87
C GLU A 59 2.41 -6.10 -9.60
N GLY A 60 2.83 -5.92 -8.34
CA GLY A 60 4.02 -5.14 -7.95
C GLY A 60 3.91 -3.63 -8.19
N LYS A 61 2.70 -3.11 -8.48
CA LYS A 61 2.46 -1.70 -8.77
C LYS A 61 2.39 -0.83 -7.52
N ILE A 62 2.03 -1.43 -6.39
CA ILE A 62 2.07 -0.82 -5.06
C ILE A 62 2.60 -1.84 -4.05
N ILE A 63 2.95 -1.37 -2.87
CA ILE A 63 3.27 -2.24 -1.73
C ILE A 63 2.20 -2.04 -0.66
N THR A 64 1.63 -3.13 -0.18
CA THR A 64 0.74 -3.13 1.00
C THR A 64 1.49 -3.71 2.20
N ARG A 65 1.29 -3.10 3.36
CA ARG A 65 1.74 -3.67 4.64
C ARG A 65 0.56 -3.81 5.58
N PRO A 66 0.31 -5.02 6.12
CA PRO A 66 -0.75 -5.21 7.10
C PRO A 66 -0.44 -4.41 8.36
N VAL A 67 -1.47 -3.74 8.88
CA VAL A 67 -1.44 -2.97 10.12
C VAL A 67 -2.75 -3.19 10.88
N LYS A 68 -2.82 -2.75 12.14
CA LYS A 68 -4.05 -2.88 12.92
C LYS A 68 -5.19 -2.13 12.23
N GLY A 69 -6.24 -2.85 11.83
CA GLY A 69 -7.44 -2.28 11.23
C GLY A 69 -7.35 -1.98 9.73
N GLY A 70 -6.33 -2.47 9.02
CA GLY A 70 -6.25 -2.33 7.57
C GLY A 70 -4.86 -2.58 7.00
N VAL A 71 -4.52 -1.85 5.94
CA VAL A 71 -3.21 -1.89 5.30
C VAL A 71 -2.68 -0.48 5.10
N THR A 72 -1.36 -0.33 5.17
CA THR A 72 -0.69 0.86 4.68
C THR A 72 -0.29 0.64 3.22
N LEU A 73 -0.65 1.58 2.35
CA LEU A 73 -0.34 1.59 0.93
C LEU A 73 0.90 2.46 0.68
N TYR A 74 1.84 1.93 -0.09
CA TYR A 74 3.07 2.62 -0.50
C TYR A 74 3.25 2.52 -2.02
N LEU A 75 3.93 3.52 -2.59
CA LEU A 75 4.57 3.33 -3.90
C LEU A 75 5.80 2.42 -3.73
N PRO A 76 6.14 1.60 -4.74
CA PRO A 76 7.26 0.66 -4.63
C PRO A 76 8.59 1.30 -4.20
N GLU A 77 8.89 2.49 -4.71
CA GLU A 77 10.12 3.26 -4.42
C GLU A 77 10.17 3.87 -3.01
N ASP A 78 9.02 3.96 -2.35
CA ASP A 78 8.83 4.70 -1.10
C ASP A 78 8.49 3.78 0.07
N ALA A 79 8.31 2.48 -0.18
CA ALA A 79 8.11 1.52 0.88
C ALA A 79 9.36 1.45 1.76
N PRO A 80 9.19 1.41 3.10
CA PRO A 80 10.33 1.16 3.98
C PRO A 80 10.98 -0.18 3.61
N ALA A 81 12.29 -0.27 3.75
CA ALA A 81 12.97 -1.56 3.64
C ALA A 81 12.28 -2.55 4.59
N SER A 82 12.02 -3.77 4.13
CA SER A 82 11.69 -4.86 5.06
C SER A 82 12.85 -4.93 6.04
N SER A 83 12.61 -4.65 7.32
CA SER A 83 13.60 -4.88 8.37
C SER A 83 14.09 -6.31 8.19
N GLY A 84 15.35 -6.45 7.77
CA GLY A 84 15.81 -7.52 6.92
C GLY A 84 15.33 -8.90 7.36
N SER A 85 14.49 -9.52 6.52
CA SER A 85 14.21 -10.96 6.60
C SER A 85 15.51 -11.76 6.67
N LYS A 86 16.59 -11.24 6.08
CA LYS A 86 17.94 -11.79 6.20
C LYS A 86 18.46 -11.78 7.65
N ALA A 87 18.43 -10.64 8.35
CA ALA A 87 18.88 -10.58 9.74
C ALA A 87 18.00 -11.39 10.72
N VAL A 88 16.71 -11.55 10.40
CA VAL A 88 15.82 -12.44 11.16
C VAL A 88 16.08 -13.90 10.81
N LEU A 89 16.29 -14.23 9.54
CA LEU A 89 16.64 -15.57 9.07
C LEU A 89 17.98 -16.02 9.66
N ASP A 90 18.99 -15.16 9.65
CA ASP A 90 20.32 -15.42 10.21
C ASP A 90 20.20 -15.78 11.71
N LYS A 91 19.34 -15.09 12.47
CA LYS A 91 19.05 -15.42 13.88
C LYS A 91 18.26 -16.72 14.07
N ILE A 92 17.39 -17.07 13.12
CA ILE A 92 16.63 -18.34 13.17
C ILE A 92 17.55 -19.52 12.86
N LEU A 93 18.58 -19.30 12.04
CA LEU A 93 19.53 -20.32 11.60
C LEU A 93 20.80 -20.41 12.48
N GLU A 94 20.96 -19.53 13.47
CA GLU A 94 22.05 -19.60 14.43
C GLU A 94 21.82 -20.81 15.35
N GLU A 95 22.65 -21.85 15.22
CA GLU A 95 22.60 -23.02 16.11
C GLU A 95 23.07 -22.60 17.52
N ASP A 96 22.24 -22.85 18.53
CA ASP A 96 22.55 -22.64 19.94
C ASP A 96 23.68 -23.62 20.32
N GLU A 97 24.95 -23.16 20.26
CA GLU A 97 26.06 -23.85 20.91
C GLU A 97 25.86 -23.73 22.43
N THR A 98 25.00 -24.57 22.99
CA THR A 98 25.04 -24.93 24.40
C THR A 98 26.33 -25.70 24.64
N LYS A 99 27.40 -24.96 24.93
CA LYS A 99 28.59 -25.51 25.57
C LYS A 99 28.26 -25.77 27.04
N ASP A 100 28.15 -27.06 27.34
CA ASP A 100 28.26 -27.69 28.67
C ASP A 100 29.45 -27.15 29.49
#